data_AF-A0A8T0ZXH4-F1
#
_entry.id   AF-A0A8T0ZXH4-F1
#
_cell.length_a   1.000
_cell.length_b   1.000
_cell.length_c   1.000
_cell.angle_alpha   90.00
_cell.angle_beta   90.00
_cell.angle_gamma   90.00
#
_symmetry.space_group_name_H-M   'P 1'
#
loop_
_entity.id
_entity.type
_entity.pdbx_description
1 polymer ?
#
loop_
_entity_poly.entity_id
_entity_poly.type
_entity_poly.pdbx_seq_one_letter_code
_entity_poly.pdbx_strand_id
1 'polypeptide(L)'
;MLACEQGGKAVAEIIYGDVNPSGRMPITYPKDTGNVMIPYRHRVSTQCASGDYCEPQWIFGHGLSYTNFTYSDMNISTTNVTSSSDSVNVSVTVTNSGSVAGKETVMLFLTQPYRSISVPEVKQLKKFSKISLDAGASQTVTSARV
;
A
#
# COMPACT_ATOMS: atom_id res chain seq x y z
N MET A 1 -11.40 6.00 13.50
CA MET A 1 -12.05 4.71 13.81
C MET A 1 -11.56 4.29 15.18
N LEU A 2 -12.48 4.05 16.11
CA LEU A 2 -12.14 3.56 17.45
C LEU A 2 -12.23 2.04 17.43
N ALA A 3 -11.31 1.38 18.11
CA ALA A 3 -11.40 -0.06 18.34
C ALA A 3 -12.54 -0.24 19.35
N CYS A 4 -13.65 -0.84 18.92
CA CYS A 4 -14.89 -0.98 19.67
C CYS A 4 -14.71 -1.82 20.96
N GLU A 5 -15.73 -2.53 21.42
CA GLU A 5 -15.75 -3.23 22.72
C GLU A 5 -14.64 -4.29 22.90
N GLN A 6 -14.13 -4.89 21.81
CA GLN A 6 -13.02 -5.84 21.85
C GLN A 6 -11.64 -5.21 21.56
N GLY A 7 -11.57 -3.88 21.44
CA GLY A 7 -10.34 -3.17 21.10
C GLY A 7 -9.22 -3.35 22.11
N GLY A 8 -9.54 -3.33 23.41
CA GLY A 8 -8.55 -3.51 24.48
C GLY A 8 -7.84 -4.87 24.41
N LYS A 9 -8.60 -5.94 24.13
CA LYS A 9 -8.03 -7.28 23.95
C LYS A 9 -7.11 -7.36 22.74
N ALA A 10 -7.55 -6.84 21.58
CA ALA A 10 -6.74 -6.85 20.37
C ALA A 10 -5.43 -6.06 20.52
N VAL A 11 -5.45 -4.93 21.24
CA VAL A 11 -4.23 -4.15 21.53
C VAL A 11 -3.30 -4.91 22.46
N ALA A 12 -3.82 -5.55 23.50
CA ALA A 12 -3.01 -6.37 24.42
C ALA A 12 -2.33 -7.53 23.69
N GLU A 13 -3.08 -8.29 22.88
CA GLU A 13 -2.56 -9.41 22.09
C GLU A 13 -1.46 -8.96 21.10
N ILE A 14 -1.57 -7.76 20.54
CA ILE A 14 -0.50 -7.19 19.71
C ILE A 14 0.72 -6.86 20.57
N ILE A 15 0.57 -6.09 21.65
CA ILE A 15 1.68 -5.65 22.51
C ILE A 15 2.47 -6.84 23.07
N TYR A 16 1.78 -7.92 23.47
CA TYR A 16 2.41 -9.13 24.00
C TYR A 16 2.95 -10.07 22.90
N GLY A 17 2.69 -9.78 21.62
CA GLY A 17 3.19 -10.58 20.50
C GLY A 17 2.36 -11.82 20.19
N ASP A 18 1.24 -12.04 20.88
CA ASP A 18 0.29 -13.12 20.59
C ASP A 18 -0.30 -12.99 19.18
N VAL A 19 -0.45 -11.75 18.71
CA VAL A 19 -0.92 -11.43 17.35
C VAL A 19 0.05 -10.49 16.65
N ASN A 20 0.53 -10.91 15.48
CA ASN A 20 1.36 -10.05 14.62
C ASN A 20 0.50 -8.93 13.98
N PRO A 21 0.84 -7.63 14.17
CA PRO A 21 0.10 -6.53 13.59
C PRO A 21 0.15 -6.58 12.07
N SER A 22 -0.98 -6.31 11.44
CA SER A 22 -1.14 -6.35 9.98
C SER A 22 -2.06 -5.24 9.44
N GLY A 23 -2.22 -4.18 10.24
CA GLY A 23 -2.96 -2.99 9.86
C GLY A 23 -2.14 -2.12 8.91
N ARG A 24 -2.79 -1.55 7.89
CA ARG A 24 -2.19 -0.55 6.99
C ARG A 24 -3.02 0.73 7.04
N MET A 25 -2.35 1.87 6.95
CA MET A 25 -2.96 3.20 7.01
C MET A 25 -3.89 3.45 5.82
N PRO A 26 -5.20 3.68 6.02
CA PRO A 26 -6.14 3.99 4.94
C PRO A 26 -6.13 5.48 4.55
N ILE A 27 -5.35 6.30 5.25
CA ILE A 27 -5.16 7.73 5.01
C ILE A 27 -3.68 8.09 5.12
N THR A 28 -3.27 9.17 4.46
CA THR A 28 -1.98 9.80 4.74
C THR A 28 -2.13 10.65 6.00
N TYR A 29 -1.26 10.44 7.00
CA TYR A 29 -1.23 11.27 8.19
C TYR A 29 -0.20 12.39 7.99
N PRO A 30 -0.62 13.66 8.10
CA PRO A 30 0.25 14.81 7.83
C PRO A 30 1.29 14.97 8.94
N LYS A 31 2.45 15.53 8.60
CA LYS A 31 3.49 15.90 9.59
C LYS A 31 3.16 17.22 10.30
N ASP A 32 2.58 18.15 9.56
CA ASP A 32 2.18 19.48 10.01
C ASP A 32 0.73 19.81 9.61
N THR A 33 0.14 20.81 10.26
CA THR A 33 -1.25 21.22 10.00
C THR A 33 -1.46 21.82 8.61
N GLY A 34 -0.41 22.34 7.96
CA GLY A 34 -0.48 22.88 6.60
C GLY A 34 -0.74 21.80 5.55
N ASN A 35 -0.34 20.56 5.83
CA ASN A 35 -0.43 19.44 4.90
C ASN A 35 -1.63 18.50 5.14
N VAL A 36 -2.56 18.87 6.04
CA VAL A 36 -3.73 18.04 6.43
C VAL A 36 -4.63 17.68 5.25
N MET A 37 -4.71 18.55 4.24
CA MET A 37 -5.60 18.38 3.09
C MET A 37 -4.93 17.68 1.90
N ILE A 38 -3.81 16.99 2.11
CA ILE A 38 -3.02 16.35 1.05
C ILE A 38 -3.22 14.83 1.09
N PRO A 39 -4.16 14.28 0.31
CA PRO A 39 -4.36 12.84 0.23
C PRO A 39 -3.21 12.17 -0.53
N TYR A 40 -3.09 10.85 -0.41
CA TYR A 40 -2.08 10.08 -1.16
C TYR A 40 -2.18 10.18 -2.68
N ARG A 41 -3.39 10.49 -3.19
CA ARG A 41 -3.74 10.62 -4.61
C ARG A 41 -3.86 12.09 -5.05
N HIS A 42 -3.10 12.99 -4.42
CA HIS A 42 -3.07 14.39 -4.81
C HIS A 42 -2.54 14.55 -6.24
N ARG A 43 -2.80 15.71 -6.85
CA ARG A 43 -2.33 16.04 -8.20
C ARG A 43 -0.83 16.27 -8.17
N VAL A 44 -0.13 15.94 -9.25
CA VAL A 44 1.32 16.19 -9.36
C VAL A 44 1.71 17.68 -9.20
N SER A 45 0.75 18.59 -9.36
CA SER A 45 0.94 20.03 -9.18
C SER A 45 0.61 20.54 -7.77
N THR A 46 0.26 19.66 -6.83
CA THR A 46 -0.05 20.07 -5.45
C THR A 46 1.22 20.60 -4.79
N GLN A 47 1.16 21.82 -4.27
CA GLN A 47 2.24 22.47 -3.53
C GLN A 47 1.97 22.42 -2.03
N CYS A 48 3.05 22.38 -1.26
CA CYS A 48 3.00 22.32 0.19
C CYS A 48 3.35 23.66 0.84
N ALA A 49 2.89 23.83 2.09
CA ALA A 49 3.14 25.05 2.86
C ALA A 49 4.64 25.35 3.02
N SER A 50 5.47 24.30 3.10
CA SER A 50 6.93 24.37 3.23
C SER A 50 7.71 24.32 1.91
N GLY A 51 7.04 24.33 0.75
CA GLY A 51 7.67 24.27 -0.57
C GLY A 51 7.35 22.99 -1.37
N ASP A 52 8.35 22.47 -2.09
CA ASP A 52 8.16 21.47 -3.16
C ASP A 52 7.80 20.06 -2.69
N TYR A 53 8.13 19.71 -1.43
CA TYR A 53 7.87 18.37 -0.90
C TYR A 53 6.88 18.37 0.26
N CYS A 54 5.82 17.59 0.09
CA CYS A 54 4.77 17.37 1.05
C CYS A 54 5.11 16.21 1.98
N GLU A 55 5.98 16.46 2.97
CA GLU A 55 6.44 15.41 3.89
C GLU A 55 5.30 14.93 4.80
N PRO A 56 4.85 13.66 4.68
CA PRO A 56 3.87 13.08 5.58
C PRO A 56 4.57 12.41 6.76
N GLN A 57 3.93 12.40 7.93
CA GLN A 57 4.42 11.62 9.07
C GLN A 57 4.24 10.11 8.82
N TRP A 58 3.11 9.72 8.22
CA TRP A 58 2.87 8.36 7.73
C TRP A 58 2.10 8.39 6.42
N ILE A 59 2.60 7.67 5.41
CA ILE A 59 1.94 7.57 4.11
C ILE A 59 0.74 6.62 4.13
N PHE A 60 -0.18 6.79 3.18
CA PHE A 60 -1.16 5.76 2.85
C PHE A 60 -0.47 4.41 2.59
N GLY A 61 -1.02 3.34 3.18
CA GLY A 61 -0.45 2.00 3.10
C GLY A 61 0.68 1.74 4.10
N HIS A 62 1.12 2.73 4.88
CA HIS A 62 2.11 2.52 5.93
C HIS A 62 1.58 1.56 7.00
N GLY A 63 2.45 0.72 7.52
CA GLY A 63 2.12 -0.26 8.56
C GLY A 63 3.31 -1.18 8.77
N LEU A 64 3.48 -1.66 10.00
CA LEU A 64 4.58 -2.53 10.37
C LEU A 64 4.03 -3.91 10.77
N SER A 65 4.92 -4.89 10.74
CA SER A 65 4.71 -6.25 11.20
C SER A 65 5.88 -6.65 12.09
N TYR A 66 5.71 -7.69 12.89
CA TYR A 66 6.82 -8.33 13.62
C TYR A 66 7.71 -9.20 12.74
N THR A 67 7.36 -9.34 11.46
CA THR A 67 8.21 -9.97 10.45
C THR A 67 8.50 -9.03 9.29
N ASN A 68 9.47 -9.40 8.47
CA ASN A 68 9.86 -8.66 7.28
C ASN A 68 9.34 -9.37 6.03
N PHE A 69 8.89 -8.60 5.05
CA PHE A 69 8.48 -9.09 3.74
C PHE A 69 9.37 -8.52 2.66
N THR A 70 9.86 -9.39 1.77
CA THR A 70 10.60 -8.99 0.57
C THR A 70 9.75 -9.23 -0.67
N TYR A 71 9.89 -8.32 -1.63
CA TYR A 71 9.19 -8.36 -2.90
C TYR A 71 10.22 -8.62 -4.01
N SER A 72 9.92 -9.59 -4.88
CA SER A 72 10.76 -9.95 -6.02
C SER A 72 9.93 -10.30 -7.26
N ASP A 73 10.61 -10.46 -8.39
CA ASP A 73 10.05 -11.06 -9.61
C ASP A 73 8.75 -10.40 -10.09
N MET A 74 8.74 -9.06 -10.09
CA MET A 74 7.61 -8.33 -10.65
C MET A 74 7.53 -8.57 -12.16
N ASN A 75 6.37 -9.03 -12.62
CA ASN A 75 6.11 -9.29 -14.03
C ASN A 75 4.81 -8.61 -14.47
N ILE A 76 4.80 -8.14 -15.71
CA ILE A 76 3.66 -7.50 -16.35
C ILE A 76 3.42 -8.22 -17.67
N SER A 77 2.16 -8.63 -17.93
CA SER A 77 1.82 -9.46 -19.08
C SER A 77 1.94 -8.74 -20.43
N THR A 78 1.73 -7.42 -20.46
CA THR A 78 1.88 -6.61 -21.67
C THR A 78 2.39 -5.22 -21.32
N THR A 79 3.24 -4.67 -22.18
CA THR A 79 3.74 -3.29 -22.07
C THR A 79 2.97 -2.31 -22.96
N ASN A 80 2.24 -2.82 -23.95
CA ASN A 80 1.43 -2.03 -24.86
C ASN A 80 -0.05 -2.45 -24.73
N VAL A 81 -0.90 -1.46 -24.49
CA VAL A 81 -2.35 -1.60 -24.37
C VAL A 81 -2.95 -0.77 -25.49
N THR A 82 -3.69 -1.39 -26.39
CA THR A 82 -4.16 -0.75 -27.64
C THR A 82 -5.69 -0.62 -27.69
N SER A 83 -6.39 -1.53 -27.01
CA SER A 83 -7.85 -1.55 -26.90
C SER A 83 -8.30 -1.31 -25.46
N SER A 84 -9.50 -0.75 -25.30
CA SER A 84 -10.17 -0.65 -24.00
C SER A 84 -10.59 -2.00 -23.41
N SER A 85 -10.58 -3.07 -24.23
CA SER A 85 -10.83 -4.44 -23.80
C SER A 85 -9.59 -5.19 -23.31
N ASP A 86 -8.40 -4.62 -23.53
CA ASP A 86 -7.14 -5.25 -23.14
C ASP A 86 -7.02 -5.25 -21.61
N SER A 87 -6.54 -6.35 -21.04
CA SER A 87 -6.33 -6.50 -19.60
C SER A 87 -4.86 -6.67 -19.29
N VAL A 88 -4.33 -5.88 -18.35
CA VAL A 88 -2.97 -6.05 -17.87
C VAL A 88 -2.99 -6.93 -16.62
N ASN A 89 -2.20 -8.00 -16.63
CA ASN A 89 -1.95 -8.82 -15.46
C ASN A 89 -0.59 -8.45 -14.88
N VAL A 90 -0.57 -8.16 -13.58
CA VAL A 90 0.66 -7.86 -12.84
C VAL A 90 0.84 -8.92 -11.77
N SER A 91 1.99 -9.57 -11.72
CA SER A 91 2.35 -10.50 -10.65
C SER A 91 3.58 -10.04 -9.90
N VAL A 92 3.64 -10.32 -8.61
CA VAL A 92 4.82 -10.10 -7.77
C VAL A 92 4.94 -11.23 -6.77
N THR A 93 6.17 -11.68 -6.52
CA THR A 93 6.44 -12.69 -5.49
C THR A 93 6.72 -11.97 -4.17
N VAL A 94 6.01 -12.38 -3.12
CA VAL A 94 6.20 -11.87 -1.76
C VAL A 94 6.70 -12.99 -0.90
N THR A 95 7.81 -12.76 -0.20
CA THR A 95 8.43 -13.73 0.70
C THR A 95 8.45 -13.18 2.11
N ASN A 96 8.05 -13.98 3.09
CA ASN A 96 8.27 -13.68 4.49
C ASN A 96 9.72 -14.03 4.85
N SER A 97 10.57 -13.01 4.96
CA SER A 97 12.00 -13.14 5.23
C SER A 97 12.37 -13.05 6.72
N GLY A 98 11.38 -12.92 7.60
CA GLY A 98 11.61 -12.92 9.04
C GLY A 98 11.33 -14.28 9.70
N SER A 99 11.29 -14.27 11.03
CA SER A 99 11.25 -15.48 11.87
C SER A 99 9.87 -15.86 12.37
N VAL A 100 8.84 -15.04 12.12
CA VAL A 100 7.47 -15.28 12.59
C VAL A 100 6.47 -15.19 11.45
N ALA A 101 5.37 -15.93 11.56
CA ALA A 101 4.26 -15.83 10.61
C ALA A 101 3.66 -14.42 10.64
N GLY A 102 3.21 -13.93 9.49
CA GLY A 102 2.67 -12.58 9.36
C GLY A 102 1.70 -12.45 8.19
N LYS A 103 0.94 -11.36 8.20
CA LYS A 103 0.03 -11.02 7.11
C LYS A 103 0.48 -9.74 6.43
N GLU A 104 0.62 -9.79 5.11
CA GLU A 104 1.07 -8.68 4.29
C GLU A 104 -0.03 -8.19 3.36
N THR A 105 -0.17 -6.87 3.23
CA THR A 105 -1.14 -6.24 2.32
C THR A 105 -0.40 -5.72 1.10
N VAL A 106 -0.43 -6.50 0.02
CA VAL A 106 0.17 -6.14 -1.27
C VAL A 106 -0.74 -5.13 -1.97
N MET A 107 -0.22 -3.95 -2.28
CA MET A 107 -0.96 -2.86 -2.91
C MET A 107 -0.43 -2.57 -4.31
N LEU A 108 -1.32 -2.57 -5.30
CA LEU A 108 -1.01 -2.20 -6.68
C LEU A 108 -1.49 -0.78 -6.96
N PHE A 109 -0.53 0.09 -7.27
CA PHE A 109 -0.77 1.47 -7.68
C PHE A 109 -0.53 1.64 -9.18
N LEU A 110 -1.34 2.49 -9.80
CA LEU A 110 -1.15 2.97 -11.16
C LEU A 110 -0.80 4.46 -11.13
N THR A 111 0.19 4.87 -11.93
CA THR A 111 0.51 6.26 -12.18
C THR A 111 0.33 6.55 -13.66
N GLN A 112 -0.35 7.64 -13.98
CA GLN A 112 -0.53 8.12 -15.36
C GLN A 112 0.30 9.40 -15.53
N PRO A 113 1.45 9.36 -16.22
CA PRO A 113 2.32 10.54 -16.33
C PRO A 113 1.70 11.72 -17.10
N TYR A 114 0.79 11.44 -18.03
CA TYR A 114 0.21 12.44 -18.93
C TYR A 114 -1.30 12.23 -19.14
N ARG A 115 -2.06 13.33 -19.15
CA ARG A 115 -3.49 13.37 -19.45
C ARG A 115 -3.84 14.68 -20.15
N SER A 116 -4.73 14.62 -21.14
CA SER A 116 -5.06 15.73 -22.04
C SER A 116 -5.87 16.86 -21.39
N ILE A 117 -6.77 16.53 -20.44
CA ILE A 117 -7.76 17.47 -19.91
C ILE A 117 -7.47 17.88 -18.46
N SER A 118 -6.80 17.04 -17.67
CA SER A 118 -6.59 17.29 -16.25
C SER A 118 -5.20 16.91 -15.78
N VAL A 119 -4.72 17.60 -14.75
CA VAL A 119 -3.47 17.26 -14.08
C VAL A 119 -3.61 15.88 -13.43
N PRO A 120 -2.74 14.91 -13.75
CA PRO A 120 -2.83 13.57 -13.21
C PRO A 120 -2.52 13.53 -11.72
N GLU A 121 -3.02 12.49 -11.05
CA GLU A 121 -2.67 12.15 -9.69
C GLU A 121 -1.28 11.50 -9.62
N VAL A 122 -0.57 11.67 -8.50
CA VAL A 122 0.76 11.06 -8.29
C VAL A 122 0.74 9.53 -8.38
N LYS A 123 -0.33 8.91 -7.87
CA LYS A 123 -0.62 7.47 -7.96
C LYS A 123 -2.06 7.19 -7.53
N GLN A 124 -2.64 6.09 -8.02
CA GLN A 124 -3.98 5.64 -7.68
C GLN A 124 -3.95 4.15 -7.32
N LEU A 125 -4.51 3.77 -6.16
CA LEU A 125 -4.68 2.37 -5.81
C LEU A 125 -5.72 1.72 -6.74
N LYS A 126 -5.35 0.60 -7.37
CA LYS A 126 -6.25 -0.19 -8.24
C LYS A 126 -6.71 -1.47 -7.58
N LYS A 127 -5.79 -2.16 -6.91
CA LYS A 127 -6.07 -3.43 -6.23
C LYS A 127 -5.20 -3.57 -5.00
N PHE A 128 -5.70 -4.29 -4.00
CA PHE A 128 -4.89 -4.76 -2.90
C PHE A 128 -5.29 -6.20 -2.56
N SER A 129 -4.35 -6.99 -2.06
CA SER A 129 -4.59 -8.35 -1.59
C SER A 129 -3.88 -8.54 -0.26
N LYS A 130 -4.58 -9.11 0.72
CA LYS A 130 -3.99 -9.46 2.01
C LYS A 130 -3.67 -10.94 2.03
N ILE A 131 -2.38 -11.26 2.14
CA ILE A 131 -1.87 -12.63 2.16
C ILE A 131 -1.36 -12.97 3.56
N SER A 132 -1.32 -14.26 3.88
CA SER A 132 -0.77 -14.79 5.12
C SER A 132 0.39 -15.71 4.75
N LEU A 133 1.56 -15.48 5.34
CA LEU A 133 2.76 -16.25 5.06
C LEU A 133 3.42 -16.70 6.36
N ASP A 134 3.73 -17.98 6.45
CA ASP A 134 4.61 -18.52 7.47
C ASP A 134 6.05 -18.03 7.25
N ALA A 135 6.90 -18.17 8.27
CA ALA A 135 8.31 -17.77 8.17
C ALA A 135 9.00 -18.54 7.03
N GLY A 136 9.68 -17.82 6.13
CA GLY A 136 10.34 -18.40 4.96
C GLY A 136 9.43 -18.76 3.78
N ALA A 137 8.10 -18.63 3.91
CA ALA A 137 7.17 -18.94 2.83
C ALA A 137 7.11 -17.81 1.79
N SER A 138 6.92 -18.19 0.52
CA SER A 138 6.74 -17.28 -0.61
C SER A 138 5.39 -17.51 -1.29
N GLN A 139 4.76 -16.44 -1.74
CA GLN A 139 3.53 -16.50 -2.54
C GLN A 139 3.59 -15.47 -3.67
N THR A 140 3.25 -15.92 -4.88
CA THR A 140 3.04 -15.03 -6.02
C THR A 140 1.63 -14.45 -5.99
N VAL A 141 1.54 -13.13 -5.91
CA VAL A 141 0.27 -12.39 -5.91
C VAL A 141 0.02 -11.84 -7.31
N THR A 142 -1.08 -12.26 -7.92
CA THR A 142 -1.48 -11.81 -9.26
C THR A 142 -2.69 -10.88 -9.21
N SER A 143 -2.49 -9.66 -9.70
CA SER A 143 -3.55 -8.70 -9.95
C SER A 143 -3.96 -8.78 -11.41
N ALA A 144 -5.02 -9.53 -11.69
CA ALA A 144 -5.61 -9.59 -13.03
C ALA A 144 -6.56 -8.41 -13.29
N ARG A 145 -6.63 -8.00 -14.58
CA ARG A 145 -7.54 -6.96 -15.12
C ARG A 145 -7.36 -5.59 -14.49
N VAL A 146 -6.13 -5.08 -14.52
CA VAL A 146 -5.80 -3.68 -14.18
C VAL A 146 -6.13 -2.77 -15.35
#